data_AF-A0A8T3S974-F1
#
_entry.id   AF-A0A8T3S974-F1
#
_cell.length_a   1.000
_cell.length_b   1.000
_cell.length_c   1.000
_cell.angle_alpha   90.00
_cell.angle_beta   90.00
_cell.angle_gamma   90.00
#
_symmetry.space_group_name_H-M   'P 1'
#
loop_
_entity.id
_entity.type
_entity.pdbx_description
1 polymer ?
#
loop_
_entity_poly.entity_id
_entity_poly.type
_entity_poly.pdbx_seq_one_letter_code
_entity_poly.pdbx_strand_id
1 'polypeptide(L)'
;PDALLIFLVPPSLDELYGRLTARRTESPEETRRRYEDAALELARQDDYDHVVVNATGDVAGTAERIDEILRKEHRLHPQRRIAV
;
A
#
# COMPACT_ATOMS: atom_id res chain seq x y z
N PRO A 1 -19.00 -6.30 9.53
CA PRO A 1 -18.02 -6.02 8.46
C PRO A 1 -16.61 -6.29 9.00
N ASP A 2 -16.06 -7.46 8.68
CA ASP A 2 -14.79 -7.94 9.27
C ASP A 2 -13.70 -8.03 8.20
N ALA A 3 -13.58 -6.99 7.37
CA ALA A 3 -12.54 -6.92 6.35
C ALA A 3 -11.16 -6.75 7.01
N LEU A 4 -10.14 -7.31 6.38
CA LEU A 4 -8.74 -7.08 6.71
C LEU A 4 -8.22 -5.96 5.81
N LEU A 5 -7.77 -4.86 6.41
CA LEU A 5 -7.25 -3.70 5.69
C LEU A 5 -5.73 -3.78 5.62
N ILE A 6 -5.19 -3.89 4.40
CA ILE A 6 -3.75 -3.87 4.14
C ILE A 6 -3.40 -2.60 3.37
N PHE A 7 -2.53 -1.79 3.94
CA PHE A 7 -2.03 -0.58 3.29
C PHE A 7 -0.75 -0.87 2.53
N LEU A 8 -0.76 -0.65 1.21
CA LEU A 8 0.38 -0.88 0.35
C LEU A 8 1.10 0.45 0.08
N VAL A 9 2.31 0.61 0.61
CA VAL A 9 3.07 1.85 0.52
C VAL A 9 4.29 1.72 -0.41
N PRO A 10 4.67 2.78 -1.13
CA PRO A 10 5.97 2.81 -1.80
C PRO A 10 7.11 2.75 -0.77
N PRO A 11 8.32 2.30 -1.14
CA PRO A 11 9.46 2.23 -0.23
C PRO A 11 10.01 3.62 0.12
N SER A 12 9.68 4.65 -0.67
CA SER A 12 9.93 6.05 -0.34
C SER A 12 8.95 6.98 -1.06
N LEU A 13 8.76 8.18 -0.50
CA LEU A 13 8.03 9.27 -1.14
C LEU A 13 8.70 9.72 -2.45
N ASP A 14 10.03 9.66 -2.50
CA ASP A 14 10.80 10.02 -3.70
C ASP A 14 10.55 9.04 -4.85
N GLU A 15 10.46 7.74 -4.56
CA GLU A 15 10.05 6.76 -5.58
C GLU A 15 8.61 6.98 -6.04
N LEU A 16 7.70 7.34 -5.14
CA LEU A 16 6.33 7.68 -5.52
C LEU A 16 6.32 8.86 -6.49
N TYR A 17 7.07 9.91 -6.17
CA TYR A 17 7.22 11.08 -7.04
C TYR A 17 7.85 10.72 -8.39
N GLY A 18 8.88 9.87 -8.39
CA GLY A 18 9.49 9.34 -9.61
C GLY A 18 8.50 8.56 -10.47
N ARG A 19 7.64 7.73 -9.87
CA ARG A 19 6.59 6.98 -10.57
C ARG A 19 5.49 7.88 -11.14
N LEU A 20 5.08 8.92 -10.41
CA LEU A 20 4.07 9.89 -10.86
C LEU A 20 4.59 10.71 -12.05
N THR A 21 5.82 11.22 -11.95
CA THR A 21 6.46 12.03 -13.01
C THR A 21 6.80 11.20 -14.25
N ALA A 22 7.22 9.94 -14.09
CA ALA A 22 7.54 9.05 -15.21
C ALA A 22 6.35 8.76 -16.13
N ARG A 23 5.12 8.84 -15.62
CA ARG A 23 3.92 8.61 -16.43
C ARG A 23 3.67 9.71 -17.46
N ARG A 24 4.28 10.90 -17.32
CA ARG A 24 4.16 12.07 -18.23
C ARG A 24 2.73 12.47 -18.62
N THR A 25 1.73 11.98 -17.90
CA THR A 25 0.30 12.21 -18.18
C THR A 25 -0.31 13.27 -17.29
N GLU A 26 0.44 13.80 -16.33
CA GLU A 26 -0.04 14.69 -15.28
C GLU A 26 0.76 15.99 -15.30
N SER A 27 0.08 17.10 -15.05
CA SER A 27 0.68 18.43 -14.89
C SER A 27 1.54 18.49 -13.61
N PRO A 28 2.50 19.43 -13.54
CA PRO A 28 3.29 19.66 -12.33
C PRO A 28 2.43 19.91 -11.08
N GLU A 29 1.31 20.61 -11.25
CA GLU A 29 0.36 20.93 -10.17
C GLU A 29 -0.38 19.69 -9.66
N GLU A 30 -0.81 18.80 -10.57
CA GLU A 30 -1.44 17.52 -10.20
C GLU A 30 -0.46 16.59 -9.47
N THR A 31 0.80 16.55 -9.94
CA THR A 31 1.86 15.77 -9.29
C THR A 31 2.12 16.27 -7.87
N ARG A 32 2.18 17.60 -7.68
CA ARG A 32 2.34 18.23 -6.36
C ARG A 32 1.20 17.85 -5.42
N ARG A 33 -0.06 17.97 -5.86
CA ARG A 33 -1.22 17.61 -5.04
C ARG A 33 -1.17 16.15 -4.60
N ARG A 34 -0.89 15.23 -5.53
CA ARG A 34 -0.79 13.81 -5.21
C ARG A 34 0.35 13.49 -4.24
N TYR A 35 1.45 14.22 -4.32
CA TYR A 35 2.53 14.09 -3.35
C TYR A 35 2.08 14.52 -1.94
N GLU A 36 1.40 15.67 -1.84
CA GLU A 36 0.85 16.17 -0.58
C GLU A 36 -0.22 15.23 -0.02
N ASP A 37 -1.11 14.70 -0.87
CA ASP A 37 -2.12 13.71 -0.50
C ASP A 37 -1.49 12.41 -0.01
N ALA A 38 -0.47 11.89 -0.70
CA ALA A 38 0.22 10.67 -0.29
C ALA A 38 0.95 10.83 1.05
N ALA A 39 1.52 12.01 1.33
CA ALA A 39 2.10 12.32 2.63
C ALA A 39 1.03 12.32 3.74
N LEU A 40 -0.18 12.81 3.44
CA LEU A 40 -1.31 12.78 4.36
C LEU A 40 -1.85 11.36 4.56
N GLU A 41 -1.94 10.56 3.50
CA GLU A 41 -2.36 9.14 3.58
C GLU A 41 -1.37 8.30 4.38
N LEU A 42 -0.06 8.55 4.26
CA LEU A 42 0.96 7.93 5.11
C LEU A 42 0.76 8.26 6.59
N ALA A 43 0.22 9.43 6.94
CA ALA A 43 -0.13 9.77 8.32
C ALA A 43 -1.36 9.01 8.84
N ARG A 44 -2.10 8.32 7.97
CA ARG A 44 -3.28 7.51 8.30
C ARG A 44 -2.98 6.00 8.29
N GLN A 45 -1.72 5.61 8.33
CA GLN A 45 -1.30 4.21 8.40
C GLN A 45 -1.97 3.44 9.56
N ASP A 46 -2.27 4.14 10.65
CA ASP A 46 -2.93 3.58 11.83
C ASP A 46 -4.40 3.17 11.59
N ASP A 47 -5.03 3.59 10.48
CA ASP A 47 -6.38 3.17 10.09
C ASP A 47 -6.42 1.74 9.49
N TYR A 48 -5.26 1.12 9.25
CA TYR A 48 -5.12 -0.19 8.60
C TYR A 48 -4.60 -1.25 9.56
N ASP A 49 -5.00 -2.51 9.36
CA ASP A 49 -4.54 -3.63 10.19
C ASP A 49 -3.05 -3.97 9.94
N HIS A 50 -2.59 -3.81 8.69
CA HIS A 50 -1.21 -4.10 8.28
C HIS A 50 -0.69 -3.09 7.26
N VAL A 51 0.62 -2.81 7.28
CA VAL A 51 1.33 -1.99 6.28
C VAL A 51 2.36 -2.84 5.57
N VAL A 52 2.35 -2.83 4.24
CA VAL A 52 3.29 -3.56 3.38
C VAL A 52 4.02 -2.58 2.45
N VAL A 53 5.34 -2.66 2.40
CA VAL A 53 6.17 -1.89 1.48
C VAL A 53 6.23 -2.59 0.13
N ASN A 54 5.84 -1.87 -0.93
CA ASN A 54 5.88 -2.30 -2.32
C ASN A 54 7.24 -1.98 -2.96
N ALA A 55 8.23 -2.82 -2.69
CA ALA A 55 9.59 -2.65 -3.19
C ALA A 55 9.65 -2.58 -4.72
N THR A 56 10.32 -1.56 -5.25
CA THR A 56 10.50 -1.41 -6.71
C THR A 56 11.28 -2.59 -7.28
N GLY A 57 10.68 -3.23 -8.29
CA GLY A 57 11.28 -4.40 -8.95
C GLY A 57 11.07 -5.72 -8.22
N ASP A 58 10.43 -5.73 -7.05
CA ASP A 58 10.20 -6.94 -6.25
C ASP A 58 8.70 -7.17 -5.99
N VAL A 59 7.96 -7.41 -7.07
CA VAL A 59 6.52 -7.74 -7.00
C VAL A 59 6.32 -9.09 -6.30
N ALA A 60 7.22 -10.06 -6.54
CA ALA A 60 7.12 -11.39 -5.98
C ALA A 60 7.28 -11.37 -4.45
N GLY A 61 8.31 -10.71 -3.92
CA GLY A 61 8.52 -10.57 -2.48
C GLY A 61 7.41 -9.76 -1.80
N THR A 62 6.91 -8.72 -2.48
CA THR A 62 5.75 -7.95 -1.98
C THR A 62 4.49 -8.84 -1.88
N ALA A 63 4.22 -9.66 -2.90
CA ALA A 63 3.08 -10.57 -2.91
C ALA A 63 3.21 -11.68 -1.86
N GLU A 64 4.41 -12.24 -1.69
CA GLU A 64 4.68 -13.25 -0.66
C GLU A 64 4.40 -12.69 0.74
N ARG A 65 4.79 -11.46 1.02
CA ARG A 65 4.52 -10.81 2.31
C ARG A 65 3.03 -10.59 2.58
N ILE A 66 2.25 -10.28 1.54
CA ILE A 66 0.78 -10.20 1.66
C ILE A 66 0.22 -11.59 1.95
N ASP A 67 0.67 -12.64 1.26
CA ASP A 67 0.23 -14.01 1.50
C ASP A 67 0.53 -14.49 2.93
N GLU A 68 1.70 -14.14 3.48
CA GLU A 68 2.04 -14.39 4.88
C GLU A 68 1.04 -13.75 5.86
N ILE A 69 0.67 -12.48 5.61
CA ILE A 69 -0.33 -11.76 6.42
C ILE A 69 -1.67 -12.49 6.35
N LEU A 70 -2.15 -12.82 5.15
CA LEU A 70 -3.42 -13.51 4.95
C LEU A 70 -3.46 -14.86 5.66
N ARG A 71 -2.39 -15.66 5.56
CA ARG A 71 -2.28 -16.96 6.24
C ARG A 71 -2.30 -16.81 7.76
N LYS A 72 -1.60 -15.81 8.30
CA LYS A 72 -1.55 -15.55 9.74
C LYS A 72 -2.92 -15.12 10.27
N GLU A 73 -3.57 -14.18 9.60
CA GLU A 73 -4.90 -13.68 9.96
C GLU A 73 -5.96 -14.78 9.89
N HIS A 74 -5.90 -15.63 8.85
CA HIS A 74 -6.82 -16.77 8.73
C HIS A 74 -6.69 -17.77 9.89
N ARG A 75 -5.47 -17.98 10.42
CA ARG A 75 -5.26 -18.85 11.59
C ARG A 75 -5.76 -18.23 12.90
N LEU A 76 -5.58 -16.93 13.08
CA LEU A 76 -5.95 -16.22 14.31
C LEU A 76 -7.45 -15.91 14.36
N HIS A 77 -8.06 -15.66 13.20
CA HIS A 77 -9.45 -15.25 13.06
C HIS A 77 -10.18 -16.09 12.00
N PRO A 78 -10.43 -17.39 12.26
CA PRO A 78 -11.04 -18.30 11.28
C PRO A 78 -12.46 -17.90 10.85
N GLN A 79 -13.12 -17.02 11.60
CA GLN A 79 -14.46 -16.51 11.28
C GLN A 79 -14.45 -15.29 10.34
N ARG A 80 -13.29 -14.63 10.14
CA ARG A 80 -13.15 -13.57 9.15
C ARG A 80 -13.20 -14.19 7.75
N ARG A 81 -14.31 -14.03 7.04
CA ARG A 81 -14.40 -14.33 5.61
C ARG A 81 -13.57 -13.30 4.84
N ILE A 82 -12.35 -13.69 4.46
CA ILE A 82 -11.58 -12.99 3.44
C ILE A 82 -12.27 -13.30 2.10
N ALA A 83 -13.07 -12.37 1.60
CA ALA A 83 -13.56 -12.41 0.24
C ALA A 83 -12.50 -11.73 -0.64
N VAL A 84 -11.92 -12.51 -1.57
CA VAL A 84 -10.98 -12.04 -2.60
C VAL A 84 -11.78 -11.59 -3.82
#